data_AF-A0A7S1GIS3-F1
#
_entry.id   AF-A0A7S1GIS3-F1
#
_cell.length_a   1.000
_cell.length_b   1.000
_cell.length_c   1.000
_cell.angle_alpha   90.00
_cell.angle_beta   90.00
_cell.angle_gamma   90.00
#
_symmetry.space_group_name_H-M   'P 1'
#
loop_
_entity.id
_entity.type
_entity.pdbx_description
1 polymer ?
#
loop_
_entity_poly.entity_id
_entity_poly.type
_entity_poly.pdbx_seq_one_letter_code
_entity_poly.pdbx_strand_id
1 'polypeptide(L)'
;DELYTYGKHAVIKNANGEEALTLSKLATTSARTVVPQFDTFVRYFNDDNKYADTIIRRGLNTNDFSGASDVQRKEIVVLTMQYLVVYMAVLEQMYTAIADCDSADVVRALDAGSGWDRAAALMIGSIEGSEQGGMNDGLSIYGLAKSQCEPFGTCDSSGNSQVNEDLISLLYTGKGELEGSSCGALRRAVDEIRPLLLVPLIQSNLNSALTNVMHPKGTQVAEFARGYVYSLSVLPLVADVNRESAATISKNLALQFDTQPVPDGAGAVFSAFAQVYDGFDVDCTMIGKIGGMDPCTGSGRGGSSANIGMIAGIVLGLVGVLAITACLFIKRHRRKRNQETSPLFVKSNGVLDHNHDSDLLAGNLNDADVVESDEAFDRRIRKQVGELDGFTIT
;
A
#
# COMPACT_ATOMS: atom_id res chain seq x y z
N ASP A 1 -27.37 13.05 5.88
CA ASP A 1 -26.14 12.43 6.40
C ASP A 1 -24.95 12.68 5.50
N GLU A 2 -24.04 13.51 6.01
CA GLU A 2 -22.73 13.77 5.43
C GLU A 2 -21.84 12.53 5.59
N LEU A 3 -22.05 11.53 4.72
CA LEU A 3 -21.31 10.26 4.75
C LEU A 3 -19.85 10.43 4.29
N TYR A 4 -19.60 11.45 3.45
CA TYR A 4 -18.30 11.70 2.81
C TYR A 4 -17.57 12.95 3.34
N THR A 5 -18.18 13.67 4.27
CA THR A 5 -17.53 14.78 4.99
C THR A 5 -17.04 14.23 6.34
N TYR A 6 -15.79 14.51 6.71
CA TYR A 6 -15.13 14.07 7.96
C TYR A 6 -14.69 12.60 8.07
N GLY A 7 -14.76 11.79 7.01
CA GLY A 7 -14.15 10.45 6.98
C GLY A 7 -14.75 9.49 8.01
N LYS A 8 -16.02 9.09 7.83
CA LYS A 8 -16.62 8.03 8.66
C LYS A 8 -15.84 6.72 8.49
N HIS A 9 -15.65 6.02 9.60
CA HIS A 9 -14.88 4.78 9.62
C HIS A 9 -15.66 3.69 8.88
N ALA A 10 -14.97 2.82 8.14
CA ALA A 10 -15.60 1.60 7.64
C ALA A 10 -16.10 0.78 8.83
N VAL A 11 -17.25 0.11 8.69
CA VAL A 11 -17.84 -0.69 9.77
C VAL A 11 -17.96 -2.16 9.38
N ILE A 12 -17.67 -3.05 10.32
CA ILE A 12 -17.97 -4.46 10.28
C ILE A 12 -19.34 -4.65 10.92
N LYS A 13 -20.28 -5.24 10.18
CA LYS A 13 -21.57 -5.67 10.73
C LYS A 13 -21.41 -7.02 11.40
N ASN A 14 -21.79 -7.11 12.67
CA ASN A 14 -21.86 -8.37 13.40
C ASN A 14 -23.26 -8.53 14.05
N ALA A 15 -23.53 -9.70 14.63
CA ALA A 15 -24.82 -9.98 15.27
C ALA A 15 -25.17 -9.02 16.42
N ASN A 16 -24.17 -8.26 16.93
CA ASN A 16 -24.29 -7.35 18.06
C ASN A 16 -24.25 -5.85 17.65
N GLY A 17 -24.17 -5.53 16.35
CA GLY A 17 -24.12 -4.16 15.85
C GLY A 17 -23.03 -3.88 14.80
N GLU A 18 -22.69 -2.60 14.63
CA GLU A 18 -21.63 -2.13 13.73
C GLU A 18 -20.36 -1.78 14.54
N GLU A 19 -19.23 -2.41 14.24
CA GLU A 19 -17.92 -2.10 14.84
C GLU A 19 -17.03 -1.40 13.81
N ALA A 20 -16.21 -0.41 14.20
CA ALA A 20 -15.27 0.19 13.26
C ALA A 20 -14.21 -0.83 12.77
N LEU A 21 -14.05 -0.94 11.45
CA LEU A 21 -12.95 -1.64 10.80
C LEU A 21 -11.67 -0.80 10.96
N THR A 22 -10.79 -1.23 11.87
CA THR A 22 -9.53 -0.55 12.15
C THR A 22 -8.33 -1.29 11.55
N LEU A 23 -7.23 -0.57 11.28
CA LEU A 23 -5.95 -1.20 10.91
C LEU A 23 -5.44 -2.17 12.00
N SER A 24 -5.69 -1.87 13.28
CA SER A 24 -5.40 -2.77 14.40
C SER A 24 -6.16 -4.08 14.29
N LYS A 25 -7.46 -4.03 13.92
CA LYS A 25 -8.26 -5.22 13.66
C LYS A 25 -7.70 -6.04 12.51
N LEU A 26 -7.37 -5.40 11.38
CA LEU A 26 -6.74 -6.08 10.23
C LEU A 26 -5.39 -6.71 10.60
N ALA A 27 -4.61 -6.07 11.46
CA ALA A 27 -3.31 -6.57 11.91
C ALA A 27 -3.38 -7.72 12.93
N THR A 28 -4.55 -7.98 13.52
CA THR A 28 -4.69 -8.92 14.65
C THR A 28 -5.79 -9.97 14.47
N THR A 29 -6.66 -9.82 13.47
CA THR A 29 -7.75 -10.76 13.18
C THR A 29 -7.22 -12.16 12.88
N SER A 30 -7.98 -13.20 13.27
CA SER A 30 -7.70 -14.58 12.92
C SER A 30 -8.14 -14.93 11.49
N ALA A 31 -8.95 -14.08 10.83
CA ALA A 31 -9.41 -14.32 9.47
C ALA A 31 -8.27 -14.48 8.45
N ARG A 32 -7.10 -13.88 8.73
CA ARG A 32 -5.86 -14.03 7.95
C ARG A 32 -5.42 -15.48 7.72
N THR A 33 -5.86 -16.44 8.54
CA THR A 33 -5.55 -17.87 8.32
C THR A 33 -6.14 -18.44 7.03
N VAL A 34 -7.07 -17.73 6.38
CA VAL A 34 -7.57 -18.09 5.04
C VAL A 34 -6.49 -17.92 3.96
N VAL A 35 -5.48 -17.08 4.20
CA VAL A 35 -4.37 -16.81 3.27
C VAL A 35 -3.32 -17.91 3.41
N PRO A 36 -3.02 -18.70 2.35
CA PRO A 36 -2.05 -19.79 2.42
C PRO A 36 -0.65 -19.36 2.89
N GLN A 37 -0.23 -18.14 2.54
CA GLN A 37 1.08 -17.60 2.91
C GLN A 37 1.16 -17.11 4.36
N PHE A 38 0.04 -17.00 5.08
CA PHE A 38 0.03 -16.44 6.44
C PHE A 38 0.95 -17.21 7.39
N ASP A 39 0.91 -18.54 7.37
CA ASP A 39 1.75 -19.39 8.22
C ASP A 39 3.25 -19.20 7.93
N THR A 40 3.63 -18.85 6.69
CA THR A 40 5.01 -18.50 6.35
C THR A 40 5.44 -17.20 7.01
N PHE A 41 4.56 -16.19 7.07
CA PHE A 41 4.82 -14.97 7.83
C PHE A 41 4.93 -15.25 9.34
N VAL A 42 3.98 -16.01 9.90
CA VAL A 42 3.99 -16.36 11.34
C VAL A 42 5.29 -17.07 11.72
N ARG A 43 5.70 -18.11 10.97
CA ARG A 43 6.94 -18.84 11.23
C ARG A 43 8.19 -17.96 11.16
N TYR A 44 8.27 -17.08 10.15
CA TYR A 44 9.41 -16.18 9.99
C TYR A 44 9.56 -15.20 11.16
N PHE A 45 8.44 -14.70 11.68
CA PHE A 45 8.40 -13.76 12.79
C PHE A 45 8.34 -14.43 14.17
N ASN A 46 9.01 -15.58 14.34
CA ASN A 46 9.09 -16.33 15.61
C ASN A 46 7.72 -16.75 16.15
N ASP A 47 6.89 -17.31 15.29
CA ASP A 47 5.53 -17.77 15.59
C ASP A 47 4.57 -16.66 16.07
N ASP A 48 4.89 -15.40 15.77
CA ASP A 48 4.03 -14.26 16.08
C ASP A 48 2.91 -14.08 15.03
N ASN A 49 1.71 -14.55 15.36
CA ASN A 49 0.52 -14.36 14.54
C ASN A 49 0.01 -12.91 14.48
N LYS A 50 0.64 -11.98 15.20
CA LYS A 50 0.40 -10.53 15.19
C LYS A 50 1.63 -9.74 14.77
N TYR A 51 2.56 -10.37 14.03
CA TYR A 51 3.86 -9.80 13.62
C TYR A 51 3.80 -8.31 13.22
N ALA A 52 2.83 -7.91 12.39
CA ALA A 52 2.70 -6.54 11.92
C ALA A 52 2.28 -5.56 13.04
N ASP A 53 1.33 -5.94 13.90
CA ASP A 53 0.95 -5.15 15.09
C ASP A 53 2.13 -5.05 16.07
N THR A 54 2.88 -6.14 16.26
CA THR A 54 4.09 -6.14 17.09
C THR A 54 5.13 -5.16 16.56
N ILE A 55 5.42 -5.15 15.26
CA ILE A 55 6.35 -4.20 14.64
C ILE A 55 5.86 -2.76 14.81
N ILE A 56 4.56 -2.50 14.61
CA ILE A 56 3.94 -1.18 14.80
C ILE A 56 4.10 -0.71 16.25
N ARG A 57 3.77 -1.56 17.24
CA ARG A 57 3.88 -1.23 18.67
C ARG A 57 5.31 -0.92 19.07
N ARG A 58 6.27 -1.70 18.55
CA ARG A 58 7.71 -1.42 18.73
C ARG A 58 8.09 -0.07 18.12
N GLY A 59 7.55 0.28 16.95
CA GLY A 59 7.81 1.58 16.32
C GLY A 59 7.28 2.77 17.14
N LEU A 60 6.14 2.58 17.81
CA LEU A 60 5.53 3.57 18.70
C LEU A 60 6.26 3.67 20.05
N ASN A 61 6.92 2.60 20.50
CA ASN A 61 7.72 2.57 21.72
C ASN A 61 9.17 3.00 21.44
N THR A 62 9.58 4.15 21.99
CA THR A 62 10.92 4.72 21.73
C THR A 62 12.08 3.82 22.14
N ASN A 63 11.86 2.85 23.03
CA ASN A 63 12.90 1.97 23.55
C ASN A 63 13.21 0.78 22.61
N ASP A 64 12.29 0.37 21.75
CA ASP A 64 12.42 -0.87 20.96
C ASP A 64 13.20 -0.70 19.65
N PHE A 65 13.49 0.55 19.28
CA PHE A 65 14.34 0.95 18.15
C PHE A 65 15.40 1.97 18.60
N SER A 66 16.20 1.60 19.60
CA SER A 66 17.28 2.44 20.11
C SER A 66 18.21 2.90 18.98
N GLY A 67 18.38 4.21 18.80
CA GLY A 67 19.19 4.81 17.73
C GLY A 67 18.38 5.34 16.55
N ALA A 68 17.14 4.88 16.36
CA ALA A 68 16.27 5.37 15.30
C ALA A 68 15.66 6.75 15.65
N SER A 69 15.73 7.67 14.70
CA SER A 69 15.09 9.00 14.81
C SER A 69 13.56 8.89 14.79
N ASP A 70 12.87 9.95 15.22
CA ASP A 70 11.40 10.02 15.16
C ASP A 70 10.88 9.87 13.73
N VAL A 71 11.63 10.39 12.76
CA VAL A 71 11.32 10.25 11.33
C VAL A 71 11.43 8.79 10.90
N GLN A 72 12.49 8.09 11.31
CA GLN A 72 12.66 6.66 11.00
C GLN A 72 11.58 5.80 11.65
N ARG A 73 11.25 6.04 12.92
CA ARG A 73 10.18 5.30 13.61
C ARG A 73 8.81 5.55 12.98
N LYS A 74 8.53 6.77 12.51
CA LYS A 74 7.32 7.08 11.74
C LYS A 74 7.25 6.20 10.47
N GLU A 75 8.34 6.10 9.72
CA GLU A 75 8.39 5.23 8.53
C GLU A 75 8.14 3.76 8.89
N ILE A 76 8.71 3.27 10.00
CA ILE A 76 8.46 1.91 10.50
C ILE A 76 6.97 1.67 10.70
N VAL A 77 6.30 2.58 11.42
CA VAL A 77 4.86 2.46 11.71
C VAL A 77 4.03 2.51 10.43
N VAL A 78 4.23 3.54 9.61
CA VAL A 78 3.39 3.80 8.42
C VAL A 78 3.57 2.71 7.37
N LEU A 79 4.81 2.35 7.04
CA LEU A 79 5.07 1.35 5.99
C LEU A 79 4.69 -0.06 6.43
N THR A 80 4.74 -0.36 7.74
CA THR A 80 4.25 -1.66 8.25
C THR A 80 2.73 -1.76 8.08
N MET A 81 2.00 -0.67 8.34
CA MET A 81 0.56 -0.62 8.03
C MET A 81 0.31 -0.82 6.54
N GLN A 82 1.05 -0.14 5.67
CA GLN A 82 0.83 -0.19 4.22
C GLN A 82 1.21 -1.52 3.57
N TYR A 83 2.32 -2.14 3.99
CA TYR A 83 2.92 -3.24 3.22
C TYR A 83 3.02 -4.57 3.97
N LEU A 84 2.69 -4.60 5.27
CA LEU A 84 2.53 -5.84 6.02
C LEU A 84 1.06 -6.07 6.41
N VAL A 85 0.38 -5.04 6.92
CA VAL A 85 -1.05 -5.15 7.31
C VAL A 85 -1.94 -5.16 6.07
N VAL A 86 -1.90 -4.11 5.26
CA VAL A 86 -2.78 -3.99 4.08
C VAL A 86 -2.47 -5.06 3.04
N TYR A 87 -1.20 -5.43 2.82
CA TYR A 87 -0.84 -6.57 1.95
C TYR A 87 -1.56 -7.86 2.36
N MET A 88 -1.49 -8.23 3.64
CA MET A 88 -2.15 -9.44 4.14
C MET A 88 -3.68 -9.30 4.09
N ALA A 89 -4.22 -8.11 4.33
CA ALA A 89 -5.65 -7.86 4.25
C ALA A 89 -6.19 -7.97 2.80
N VAL A 90 -5.44 -7.51 1.80
CA VAL A 90 -5.80 -7.69 0.37
C VAL A 90 -5.93 -9.18 0.06
N LEU A 91 -4.93 -9.98 0.42
CA LEU A 91 -4.98 -11.43 0.22
C LEU A 91 -6.13 -12.07 1.00
N GLU A 92 -6.35 -11.69 2.26
CA GLU A 92 -7.45 -12.20 3.08
C GLU A 92 -8.80 -11.99 2.38
N GLN A 93 -9.04 -10.79 1.85
CA GLN A 93 -10.28 -10.48 1.14
C GLN A 93 -10.42 -11.28 -0.17
N MET A 94 -9.32 -11.49 -0.92
CA MET A 94 -9.34 -12.32 -2.14
C MET A 94 -9.65 -13.78 -1.86
N TYR A 95 -8.98 -14.39 -0.87
CA TYR A 95 -9.23 -15.78 -0.49
C TYR A 95 -10.59 -15.97 0.17
N THR A 96 -11.09 -14.96 0.88
CA THR A 96 -12.46 -14.96 1.41
C THR A 96 -13.48 -14.93 0.26
N ALA A 97 -13.28 -14.08 -0.75
CA ALA A 97 -14.14 -14.03 -1.94
C ALA A 97 -14.19 -15.37 -2.68
N ILE A 98 -13.05 -16.08 -2.79
CA ILE A 98 -13.02 -17.44 -3.34
C ILE A 98 -13.84 -18.40 -2.47
N ALA A 99 -13.63 -18.40 -1.15
CA ALA A 99 -14.34 -19.29 -0.23
C ALA A 99 -15.85 -19.02 -0.21
N ASP A 100 -16.26 -17.77 -0.35
CA ASP A 100 -17.66 -17.35 -0.44
C ASP A 100 -18.25 -17.75 -1.79
N CYS A 101 -17.51 -17.62 -2.90
CA CYS A 101 -17.93 -18.12 -4.21
C CYS A 101 -18.18 -19.63 -4.19
N ASP A 102 -17.27 -20.40 -3.56
CA ASP A 102 -17.36 -21.87 -3.44
C ASP A 102 -18.45 -22.32 -2.42
N SER A 103 -19.11 -21.38 -1.73
CA SER A 103 -20.03 -21.68 -0.64
C SER A 103 -21.39 -22.21 -1.14
N ALA A 104 -21.90 -23.24 -0.47
CA ALA A 104 -23.28 -23.70 -0.65
C ALA A 104 -24.32 -22.76 0.02
N ASP A 105 -23.87 -21.84 0.88
CA ASP A 105 -24.70 -20.79 1.45
C ASP A 105 -24.93 -19.69 0.42
N VAL A 106 -26.19 -19.54 -0.03
CA VAL A 106 -26.59 -18.59 -1.08
C VAL A 106 -26.30 -17.14 -0.68
N VAL A 107 -26.43 -16.78 0.59
CA VAL A 107 -26.16 -15.40 1.04
C VAL A 107 -24.67 -15.10 0.91
N ARG A 108 -23.81 -16.05 1.31
CA ARG A 108 -22.36 -15.90 1.16
C ARG A 108 -21.93 -15.88 -0.30
N ALA A 109 -22.47 -16.77 -1.11
CA ALA A 109 -22.17 -16.81 -2.55
C ALA A 109 -22.52 -15.49 -3.25
N LEU A 110 -23.64 -14.87 -2.86
CA LEU A 110 -24.04 -13.55 -3.39
C LEU A 110 -23.17 -12.39 -2.87
N ASP A 111 -22.52 -12.53 -1.70
CA ASP A 111 -21.65 -11.50 -1.10
C ASP A 111 -20.17 -11.62 -1.53
N ALA A 112 -19.78 -12.68 -2.27
CA ALA A 112 -18.41 -12.89 -2.73
C ALA A 112 -17.83 -11.69 -3.50
N GLY A 113 -18.68 -10.99 -4.26
CA GLY A 113 -18.35 -9.72 -4.91
C GLY A 113 -17.88 -8.61 -3.95
N SER A 114 -18.48 -8.52 -2.75
CA SER A 114 -18.08 -7.53 -1.74
C SER A 114 -16.66 -7.78 -1.24
N GLY A 115 -16.28 -9.04 -1.02
CA GLY A 115 -14.90 -9.41 -0.66
C GLY A 115 -13.90 -9.00 -1.75
N TRP A 116 -14.24 -9.26 -3.01
CA TRP A 116 -13.41 -8.86 -4.15
C TRP A 116 -13.23 -7.34 -4.26
N ASP A 117 -14.32 -6.58 -4.15
CA ASP A 117 -14.29 -5.12 -4.19
C ASP A 117 -13.50 -4.53 -3.01
N ARG A 118 -13.57 -5.14 -1.82
CA ARG A 118 -12.73 -4.75 -0.67
C ARG A 118 -11.25 -4.99 -0.94
N ALA A 119 -10.89 -6.11 -1.57
CA ALA A 119 -9.51 -6.38 -1.96
C ALA A 119 -8.98 -5.30 -2.91
N ALA A 120 -9.76 -4.94 -3.94
CA ALA A 120 -9.42 -3.86 -4.87
C ALA A 120 -9.27 -2.51 -4.14
N ALA A 121 -10.21 -2.17 -3.26
CA ALA A 121 -10.19 -0.91 -2.51
C ALA A 121 -8.97 -0.78 -1.59
N LEU A 122 -8.57 -1.87 -0.91
CA LEU A 122 -7.38 -1.91 -0.06
C LEU A 122 -6.08 -1.78 -0.88
N MET A 123 -6.02 -2.48 -2.03
CA MET A 123 -4.85 -2.52 -2.91
C MET A 123 -4.60 -1.17 -3.58
N ILE A 124 -5.66 -0.53 -4.08
CA ILE A 124 -5.61 0.75 -4.80
C ILE A 124 -5.53 1.90 -3.80
N GLY A 125 -6.44 1.95 -2.84
CA GLY A 125 -6.53 3.03 -1.85
C GLY A 125 -7.24 4.27 -2.40
N SER A 126 -8.00 4.95 -1.55
CA SER A 126 -8.87 6.07 -1.96
C SER A 126 -8.11 7.33 -2.43
N ILE A 127 -6.86 7.48 -2.02
CA ILE A 127 -6.02 8.65 -2.36
C ILE A 127 -5.60 8.62 -3.83
N GLU A 128 -5.61 7.46 -4.49
CA GLU A 128 -5.34 7.34 -5.92
C GLU A 128 -6.32 8.15 -6.78
N GLY A 129 -7.49 8.54 -6.26
CA GLY A 129 -8.46 9.33 -6.99
C GLY A 129 -9.08 8.57 -8.18
N SER A 130 -9.76 9.31 -9.06
CA SER A 130 -10.53 8.74 -10.18
C SER A 130 -9.91 9.01 -11.56
N GLU A 131 -8.74 9.66 -11.61
CA GLU A 131 -8.05 9.93 -12.87
C GLU A 131 -7.41 8.65 -13.42
N GLN A 132 -7.31 8.54 -14.75
CA GLN A 132 -6.63 7.41 -15.38
C GLN A 132 -5.16 7.36 -14.91
N GLY A 133 -4.71 6.18 -14.47
CA GLY A 133 -3.39 6.02 -13.86
C GLY A 133 -3.30 6.45 -12.40
N GLY A 134 -4.33 7.11 -11.85
CA GLY A 134 -4.41 7.61 -10.48
C GLY A 134 -3.50 8.81 -10.17
N MET A 135 -3.68 9.43 -9.01
CA MET A 135 -2.91 10.56 -8.50
C MET A 135 -1.52 10.14 -7.97
N ASN A 136 -0.58 11.08 -7.89
CA ASN A 136 0.81 10.79 -7.52
C ASN A 136 1.07 10.62 -6.00
N ASP A 137 0.05 10.75 -5.16
CA ASP A 137 0.12 10.70 -3.70
C ASP A 137 -0.49 9.44 -3.08
N GLY A 138 -0.78 8.44 -3.92
CA GLY A 138 -1.24 7.13 -3.49
C GLY A 138 -0.31 6.45 -2.49
N LEU A 139 -0.92 5.75 -1.52
CA LEU A 139 -0.24 5.22 -0.34
C LEU A 139 -0.22 3.68 -0.24
N SER A 140 -1.02 2.99 -1.05
CA SER A 140 -1.11 1.53 -1.05
C SER A 140 -0.12 0.89 -2.05
N ILE A 141 -0.25 -0.40 -2.31
CA ILE A 141 0.61 -1.14 -3.27
C ILE A 141 0.52 -0.54 -4.67
N TYR A 142 -0.65 -0.07 -5.09
CA TYR A 142 -0.83 0.59 -6.39
C TYR A 142 0.06 1.85 -6.52
N GLY A 143 0.05 2.71 -5.50
CA GLY A 143 0.91 3.89 -5.44
C GLY A 143 2.39 3.53 -5.37
N LEU A 144 2.73 2.45 -4.65
CA LEU A 144 4.10 1.94 -4.62
C LEU A 144 4.57 1.53 -6.02
N ALA A 145 3.79 0.72 -6.75
CA ALA A 145 4.10 0.28 -8.10
C ALA A 145 4.26 1.45 -9.08
N LYS A 146 3.46 2.49 -8.92
CA LYS A 146 3.60 3.73 -9.68
C LYS A 146 4.92 4.45 -9.38
N SER A 147 5.25 4.63 -8.11
CA SER A 147 6.50 5.30 -7.71
C SER A 147 7.75 4.53 -8.14
N GLN A 148 7.63 3.22 -8.33
CA GLN A 148 8.73 2.34 -8.72
C GLN A 148 8.86 2.17 -10.23
N CYS A 149 7.82 2.44 -11.04
CA CYS A 149 7.88 2.11 -12.47
C CYS A 149 8.93 2.93 -13.24
N GLU A 150 9.03 4.23 -12.96
CA GLU A 150 9.96 5.11 -13.71
C GLU A 150 11.43 4.76 -13.42
N PRO A 151 11.87 4.61 -12.15
CA PRO A 151 13.23 4.19 -11.85
C PRO A 151 13.63 2.83 -12.43
N PHE A 152 12.68 1.92 -12.62
CA PHE A 152 12.91 0.58 -13.15
C PHE A 152 12.66 0.45 -14.66
N GLY A 153 12.14 1.50 -15.30
CA GLY A 153 11.77 1.46 -16.72
C GLY A 153 10.62 0.50 -17.02
N THR A 154 9.66 0.36 -16.11
CA THR A 154 8.49 -0.53 -16.24
C THR A 154 7.17 0.24 -16.32
N CYS A 155 7.23 1.52 -16.69
CA CYS A 155 6.02 2.26 -17.06
C CYS A 155 5.68 2.01 -18.54
N ASP A 156 4.39 2.05 -18.87
CA ASP A 156 3.90 2.00 -20.24
C ASP A 156 4.12 3.33 -20.99
N SER A 157 3.63 3.42 -22.24
CA SER A 157 3.73 4.64 -23.05
C SER A 157 2.98 5.86 -22.49
N SER A 158 2.02 5.63 -21.58
CA SER A 158 1.23 6.65 -20.91
C SER A 158 1.87 7.11 -19.60
N GLY A 159 2.94 6.43 -19.16
CA GLY A 159 3.59 6.67 -17.87
C GLY A 159 2.96 5.91 -16.70
N ASN A 160 2.07 4.96 -16.96
CA ASN A 160 1.44 4.13 -15.94
C ASN A 160 2.29 2.91 -15.64
N SER A 161 2.29 2.44 -14.39
CA SER A 161 2.99 1.19 -14.03
C SER A 161 2.34 0.01 -14.74
N GLN A 162 3.13 -0.76 -15.50
CA GLN A 162 2.63 -1.91 -16.25
C GLN A 162 1.98 -2.96 -15.32
N VAL A 163 2.59 -3.19 -14.15
CA VAL A 163 2.03 -4.10 -13.13
C VAL A 163 0.67 -3.61 -12.62
N ASN A 164 0.45 -2.30 -12.53
CA ASN A 164 -0.86 -1.77 -12.15
C ASN A 164 -1.91 -2.04 -13.22
N GLU A 165 -1.56 -1.89 -14.50
CA GLU A 165 -2.47 -2.22 -15.60
C GLU A 165 -2.84 -3.71 -15.60
N ASP A 166 -1.86 -4.58 -15.35
CA ASP A 166 -2.09 -6.03 -15.22
C ASP A 166 -2.98 -6.37 -14.01
N LEU A 167 -2.73 -5.75 -12.85
CA LEU A 167 -3.57 -5.90 -11.65
C LEU A 167 -5.01 -5.45 -11.91
N ILE A 168 -5.22 -4.30 -12.56
CA ILE A 168 -6.56 -3.79 -12.89
C ILE A 168 -7.28 -4.75 -13.85
N SER A 169 -6.59 -5.26 -14.86
CA SER A 169 -7.15 -6.26 -15.78
C SER A 169 -7.62 -7.53 -15.05
N LEU A 170 -6.80 -8.03 -14.12
CA LEU A 170 -7.15 -9.20 -13.30
C LEU A 170 -8.29 -8.92 -12.31
N LEU A 171 -8.40 -7.70 -11.77
CA LEU A 171 -9.53 -7.30 -10.94
C LEU A 171 -10.85 -7.30 -11.73
N TYR A 172 -10.85 -6.79 -12.97
CA TYR A 172 -12.03 -6.88 -13.84
C TYR A 172 -12.35 -8.32 -14.24
N THR A 173 -11.32 -9.12 -14.52
CA THR A 173 -11.48 -10.56 -14.82
C THR A 173 -12.15 -11.26 -13.65
N GLY A 174 -11.61 -11.14 -12.43
CA GLY A 174 -12.19 -11.77 -11.24
C GLY A 174 -13.61 -11.32 -10.94
N LYS A 175 -13.94 -10.04 -11.20
CA LYS A 175 -15.33 -9.56 -11.13
C LYS A 175 -16.24 -10.29 -12.12
N GLY A 176 -15.83 -10.42 -13.37
CA GLY A 176 -16.57 -11.18 -14.39
C GLY A 176 -16.75 -12.66 -14.00
N GLU A 177 -15.71 -13.28 -13.43
CA GLU A 177 -15.80 -14.66 -12.95
C GLU A 177 -16.78 -14.81 -11.79
N LEU A 178 -16.89 -13.83 -10.90
CA LEU A 178 -17.89 -13.81 -9.82
C LEU A 178 -19.31 -13.66 -10.37
N GLU A 179 -19.53 -12.78 -11.36
CA GLU A 179 -20.82 -12.65 -12.04
C GLU A 179 -21.23 -13.96 -12.76
N GLY A 180 -20.26 -14.71 -13.26
CA GLY A 180 -20.44 -16.03 -13.86
C GLY A 180 -20.50 -17.22 -12.89
N SER A 181 -20.31 -17.00 -11.57
CA SER A 181 -20.15 -18.06 -10.56
C SER A 181 -19.01 -19.06 -10.88
N SER A 182 -17.96 -18.58 -11.53
CA SER A 182 -16.80 -19.36 -11.98
C SER A 182 -15.67 -19.35 -10.95
N CYS A 183 -15.90 -19.92 -9.77
CA CYS A 183 -14.95 -19.84 -8.64
C CYS A 183 -13.56 -20.43 -8.93
N GLY A 184 -13.48 -21.45 -9.79
CA GLY A 184 -12.20 -22.00 -10.24
C GLY A 184 -11.39 -21.04 -11.14
N ALA A 185 -12.06 -20.16 -11.89
CA ALA A 185 -11.40 -19.12 -12.68
C ALA A 185 -11.02 -17.92 -11.81
N LEU A 186 -11.87 -17.55 -10.84
CA LEU A 186 -11.53 -16.57 -9.81
C LEU A 186 -10.25 -16.96 -9.05
N ARG A 187 -10.10 -18.24 -8.70
CA ARG A 187 -8.89 -18.77 -8.07
C ARG A 187 -7.65 -18.56 -8.93
N ARG A 188 -7.74 -18.80 -10.25
CA ARG A 188 -6.63 -18.52 -11.18
C ARG A 188 -6.29 -17.03 -11.24
N ALA A 189 -7.29 -16.14 -11.24
CA ALA A 189 -7.04 -14.70 -11.18
C ALA A 189 -6.26 -14.30 -9.91
N VAL A 190 -6.58 -14.90 -8.75
CA VAL A 190 -5.81 -14.68 -7.51
C VAL A 190 -4.40 -15.23 -7.59
N ASP A 191 -4.21 -16.41 -8.20
CA ASP A 191 -2.90 -17.01 -8.41
C ASP A 191 -2.01 -16.12 -9.32
N GLU A 192 -2.60 -15.42 -10.30
CA GLU A 192 -1.90 -14.45 -11.16
C GLU A 192 -1.66 -13.09 -10.47
N ILE A 193 -2.58 -12.63 -9.62
CA ILE A 193 -2.41 -11.36 -8.86
C ILE A 193 -1.28 -11.47 -7.83
N ARG A 194 -1.16 -12.62 -7.14
CA ARG A 194 -0.21 -12.81 -6.04
C ARG A 194 1.25 -12.42 -6.41
N PRO A 195 1.85 -12.94 -7.50
CA PRO A 195 3.21 -12.55 -7.89
C PRO A 195 3.30 -11.05 -8.26
N LEU A 196 2.26 -10.49 -8.89
CA LEU A 196 2.23 -9.06 -9.26
C LEU A 196 2.28 -8.13 -8.03
N LEU A 197 1.64 -8.52 -6.91
CA LEU A 197 1.72 -7.76 -5.65
C LEU A 197 3.14 -7.73 -5.06
N LEU A 198 3.98 -8.70 -5.40
CA LEU A 198 5.37 -8.76 -4.92
C LEU A 198 6.30 -7.87 -5.74
N VAL A 199 6.01 -7.62 -7.02
CA VAL A 199 6.86 -6.81 -7.91
C VAL A 199 7.22 -5.44 -7.31
N PRO A 200 6.26 -4.59 -6.89
CA PRO A 200 6.61 -3.29 -6.32
C PRO A 200 7.37 -3.40 -4.99
N LEU A 201 7.09 -4.43 -4.17
CA LEU A 201 7.83 -4.66 -2.93
C LEU A 201 9.29 -5.05 -3.21
N ILE A 202 9.53 -5.90 -4.20
CA ILE A 202 10.87 -6.29 -4.68
C ILE A 202 11.58 -5.05 -5.23
N GLN A 203 10.95 -4.27 -6.11
CA GLN A 203 11.51 -3.03 -6.65
C GLN A 203 11.91 -2.06 -5.53
N SER A 204 11.08 -1.88 -4.51
CA SER A 204 11.39 -1.01 -3.38
C SER A 204 12.54 -1.51 -2.51
N ASN A 205 12.69 -2.83 -2.33
CA ASN A 205 13.85 -3.42 -1.66
C ASN A 205 15.15 -3.15 -2.42
N LEU A 206 15.15 -3.39 -3.73
CA LEU A 206 16.29 -3.19 -4.62
C LEU A 206 16.71 -1.71 -4.69
N ASN A 207 15.73 -0.80 -4.81
CA ASN A 207 15.96 0.64 -4.79
C ASN A 207 16.50 1.10 -3.42
N SER A 208 16.00 0.53 -2.33
CA SER A 208 16.49 0.82 -0.98
C SER A 208 17.93 0.37 -0.80
N ALA A 209 18.33 -0.78 -1.36
CA ALA A 209 19.73 -1.22 -1.33
C ALA A 209 20.66 -0.24 -2.07
N LEU A 210 20.24 0.26 -3.24
CA LEU A 210 20.98 1.26 -4.02
C LEU A 210 21.07 2.63 -3.35
N THR A 211 20.03 3.01 -2.61
CA THR A 211 19.99 4.29 -1.90
C THR A 211 20.78 4.22 -0.60
N ASN A 212 20.54 3.17 0.20
CA ASN A 212 21.10 3.05 1.54
C ASN A 212 22.62 2.84 1.54
N VAL A 213 23.19 2.19 0.52
CA VAL A 213 24.65 2.04 0.39
C VAL A 213 25.38 3.39 0.31
N MET A 214 24.69 4.47 -0.09
CA MET A 214 25.25 5.82 -0.21
C MET A 214 25.25 6.61 1.11
N HIS A 215 24.58 6.10 2.15
CA HIS A 215 24.49 6.79 3.44
C HIS A 215 25.60 6.35 4.40
N PRO A 216 26.12 7.25 5.25
CA PRO A 216 27.13 6.86 6.23
C PRO A 216 26.53 6.02 7.36
N LYS A 217 27.39 5.26 8.05
CA LYS A 217 27.11 4.67 9.36
C LYS A 217 26.44 5.68 10.30
N GLY A 218 25.40 5.25 11.01
CA GLY A 218 24.64 6.09 11.95
C GLY A 218 23.66 7.07 11.29
N THR A 219 23.37 6.92 10.00
CA THR A 219 22.39 7.77 9.30
C THR A 219 21.01 7.73 9.94
N GLN A 220 20.38 8.90 10.02
CA GLN A 220 19.04 9.09 10.59
C GLN A 220 17.96 9.43 9.55
N VAL A 221 18.30 9.28 8.26
CA VAL A 221 17.40 9.54 7.13
C VAL A 221 16.29 8.48 7.07
N ALA A 222 15.14 8.87 6.52
CA ALA A 222 13.93 8.03 6.47
C ALA A 222 14.16 6.77 5.62
N GLU A 223 14.85 6.91 4.50
CA GLU A 223 15.15 5.89 3.49
C GLU A 223 15.79 4.63 4.11
N PHE A 224 16.60 4.81 5.14
CA PHE A 224 17.21 3.69 5.85
C PHE A 224 16.17 2.82 6.55
N ALA A 225 15.20 3.44 7.23
CA ALA A 225 14.08 2.73 7.85
C ALA A 225 13.09 2.18 6.81
N ARG A 226 12.89 2.86 5.67
CA ARG A 226 12.06 2.32 4.59
C ARG A 226 12.59 1.00 4.06
N GLY A 227 13.88 0.94 3.75
CA GLY A 227 14.53 -0.29 3.29
C GLY A 227 14.37 -1.45 4.27
N TYR A 228 14.48 -1.16 5.57
CA TYR A 228 14.20 -2.15 6.61
C TYR A 228 12.77 -2.70 6.53
N VAL A 229 11.75 -1.85 6.50
CA VAL A 229 10.34 -2.31 6.45
C VAL A 229 10.03 -3.05 5.16
N TYR A 230 10.51 -2.55 4.01
CA TYR A 230 10.35 -3.26 2.74
C TYR A 230 10.98 -4.65 2.78
N SER A 231 12.12 -4.82 3.47
CA SER A 231 12.69 -6.15 3.64
C SER A 231 11.78 -7.06 4.45
N LEU A 232 11.17 -6.55 5.52
CA LEU A 232 10.25 -7.33 6.35
C LEU A 232 8.99 -7.80 5.60
N SER A 233 8.54 -7.07 4.56
CA SER A 233 7.35 -7.47 3.80
C SER A 233 7.59 -8.64 2.85
N VAL A 234 8.85 -8.94 2.48
CA VAL A 234 9.20 -10.02 1.54
C VAL A 234 10.02 -11.14 2.17
N LEU A 235 10.79 -10.85 3.22
CA LEU A 235 11.70 -11.81 3.85
C LEU A 235 11.05 -13.14 4.28
N PRO A 236 9.81 -13.19 4.78
CA PRO A 236 9.15 -14.46 5.07
C PRO A 236 9.06 -15.39 3.85
N LEU A 237 8.68 -14.82 2.69
CA LEU A 237 8.57 -15.56 1.44
C LEU A 237 9.96 -15.93 0.92
N VAL A 238 10.92 -15.00 0.97
CA VAL A 238 12.31 -15.26 0.57
C VAL A 238 12.88 -16.42 1.37
N ALA A 239 12.65 -16.46 2.69
CA ALA A 239 13.21 -17.50 3.57
C ALA A 239 12.58 -18.88 3.36
N ASP A 240 11.33 -18.93 2.90
CA ASP A 240 10.63 -20.16 2.54
C ASP A 240 11.22 -20.78 1.25
N VAL A 241 11.65 -19.94 0.30
CA VAL A 241 12.31 -20.35 -0.95
C VAL A 241 13.81 -20.61 -0.77
N ASN A 242 14.54 -19.64 -0.21
CA ASN A 242 15.99 -19.68 -0.03
C ASN A 242 16.43 -18.90 1.23
N ARG A 243 16.82 -19.63 2.28
CA ARG A 243 17.25 -19.07 3.57
C ARG A 243 18.54 -18.25 3.48
N GLU A 244 19.46 -18.59 2.59
CA GLU A 244 20.73 -17.85 2.41
C GLU A 244 20.49 -16.48 1.76
N SER A 245 19.59 -16.43 0.76
CA SER A 245 19.12 -15.17 0.17
C SER A 245 18.42 -14.30 1.21
N ALA A 246 17.56 -14.88 2.05
CA ALA A 246 16.90 -14.16 3.13
C ALA A 246 17.90 -13.59 4.15
N ALA A 247 18.92 -14.37 4.53
CA ALA A 247 19.98 -13.90 5.41
C ALA A 247 20.77 -12.74 4.79
N THR A 248 21.08 -12.83 3.50
CA THR A 248 21.77 -11.76 2.75
C THR A 248 20.94 -10.48 2.71
N ILE A 249 19.66 -10.57 2.33
CA ILE A 249 18.75 -9.43 2.26
C ILE A 249 18.55 -8.81 3.65
N SER A 250 18.28 -9.64 4.66
CA SER A 250 18.08 -9.19 6.04
C SER A 250 19.31 -8.47 6.57
N LYS A 251 20.52 -9.05 6.41
CA LYS A 251 21.77 -8.40 6.81
C LYS A 251 21.98 -7.05 6.13
N ASN A 252 21.68 -6.96 4.84
CA ASN A 252 21.96 -5.76 4.06
C ASN A 252 20.94 -4.63 4.23
N LEU A 253 19.69 -4.97 4.55
CA LEU A 253 18.61 -4.01 4.77
C LEU A 253 18.22 -3.89 6.26
N ALA A 254 19.00 -4.47 7.17
CA ALA A 254 18.78 -4.33 8.61
C ALA A 254 18.92 -2.88 9.07
N LEU A 255 18.07 -2.49 10.03
CA LEU A 255 18.17 -1.20 10.71
C LEU A 255 19.25 -1.26 11.82
N GLN A 256 20.51 -1.22 11.44
CA GLN A 256 21.68 -1.24 12.33
C GLN A 256 22.47 0.07 12.22
N PHE A 257 22.72 0.72 13.35
CA PHE A 257 23.37 2.05 13.39
C PHE A 257 24.87 2.00 13.66
N ASP A 258 25.39 0.84 14.10
CA ASP A 258 26.79 0.60 14.42
C ASP A 258 27.59 0.04 13.24
N THR A 259 26.93 -0.30 12.13
CA THR A 259 27.56 -0.75 10.88
C THR A 259 27.25 0.19 9.73
N GLN A 260 28.03 0.08 8.66
CA GLN A 260 27.72 0.73 7.40
C GLN A 260 26.43 0.12 6.81
N PRO A 261 25.44 0.92 6.37
CA PRO A 261 24.28 0.39 5.66
C PRO A 261 24.67 -0.40 4.41
N VAL A 262 23.95 -1.49 4.13
CA VAL A 262 24.20 -2.39 2.99
C VAL A 262 25.67 -2.86 2.95
N PRO A 263 26.19 -3.50 4.02
CA PRO A 263 27.61 -3.79 4.20
C PRO A 263 28.23 -4.70 3.12
N ASP A 264 27.42 -5.54 2.45
CA ASP A 264 27.90 -6.40 1.35
C ASP A 264 27.66 -5.77 -0.03
N GLY A 265 27.14 -4.54 -0.06
CA GLY A 265 26.82 -3.80 -1.28
C GLY A 265 25.48 -4.19 -1.92
N ALA A 266 24.93 -3.27 -2.71
CA ALA A 266 23.62 -3.47 -3.36
C ALA A 266 23.60 -4.68 -4.30
N GLY A 267 24.73 -5.01 -4.95
CA GLY A 267 24.84 -6.18 -5.84
C GLY A 267 24.57 -7.52 -5.12
N ALA A 268 24.92 -7.64 -3.84
CA ALA A 268 24.60 -8.83 -3.05
C ALA A 268 23.09 -8.98 -2.83
N VAL A 269 22.39 -7.87 -2.58
CA VAL A 269 20.91 -7.86 -2.46
C VAL A 269 20.26 -8.26 -3.78
N PHE A 270 20.73 -7.72 -4.91
CA PHE A 270 20.22 -8.08 -6.24
C PHE A 270 20.44 -9.55 -6.54
N SER A 271 21.64 -10.06 -6.28
CA SER A 271 21.97 -11.48 -6.47
C SER A 271 21.10 -12.38 -5.60
N ALA A 272 20.80 -11.99 -4.36
CA ALA A 272 19.93 -12.75 -3.47
C ALA A 272 18.49 -12.83 -3.99
N PHE A 273 17.93 -11.72 -4.50
CA PHE A 273 16.60 -11.72 -5.11
C PHE A 273 16.52 -12.54 -6.40
N ALA A 274 17.58 -12.53 -7.23
CA ALA A 274 17.64 -13.33 -8.45
C ALA A 274 17.47 -14.85 -8.20
N GLN A 275 17.78 -15.32 -6.98
CA GLN A 275 17.64 -16.74 -6.60
C GLN A 275 16.25 -17.14 -6.13
N VAL A 276 15.28 -16.21 -6.01
CA VAL A 276 13.95 -16.51 -5.44
C VAL A 276 12.77 -16.22 -6.36
N TYR A 277 12.99 -15.59 -7.52
CA TYR A 277 11.91 -15.23 -8.44
C TYR A 277 11.08 -16.43 -8.92
N ASP A 278 11.75 -17.53 -9.28
CA ASP A 278 11.07 -18.77 -9.67
C ASP A 278 10.17 -19.31 -8.54
N GLY A 279 10.61 -19.21 -7.28
CA GLY A 279 9.82 -19.62 -6.12
C GLY A 279 8.67 -18.67 -5.78
N PHE A 280 8.65 -17.47 -6.36
CA PHE A 280 7.57 -16.50 -6.21
C PHE A 280 6.56 -16.52 -7.36
N ASP A 281 6.80 -17.32 -8.39
CA ASP A 281 6.09 -17.24 -9.68
C ASP A 281 6.20 -15.84 -10.32
N VAL A 282 7.29 -15.12 -10.05
CA VAL A 282 7.52 -13.76 -10.59
C VAL A 282 8.44 -13.86 -11.80
N ASP A 283 7.96 -13.44 -12.97
CA ASP A 283 8.86 -13.19 -14.09
C ASP A 283 9.75 -12.00 -13.75
N CYS A 284 11.05 -12.25 -13.62
CA CYS A 284 12.03 -11.24 -13.24
C CYS A 284 12.06 -10.04 -14.19
N THR A 285 11.61 -10.20 -15.45
CA THR A 285 11.55 -9.11 -16.42
C THR A 285 10.54 -8.03 -16.03
N MET A 286 9.49 -8.39 -15.28
CA MET A 286 8.51 -7.45 -14.72
C MET A 286 9.13 -6.50 -13.68
N ILE A 287 10.25 -6.90 -13.06
CA ILE A 287 10.95 -6.05 -12.10
C ILE A 287 11.60 -4.85 -12.81
N GLY A 288 12.03 -5.00 -14.06
CA GLY A 288 12.74 -3.96 -14.83
C GLY A 288 14.23 -3.86 -14.47
N LYS A 289 14.85 -2.70 -14.73
CA LYS A 289 16.28 -2.45 -14.46
C LYS A 289 16.47 -1.08 -13.84
N ILE A 290 17.36 -0.98 -12.86
CA ILE A 290 17.63 0.27 -12.13
C ILE A 290 19.12 0.46 -11.93
N GLY A 291 19.62 1.69 -12.05
CA GLY A 291 21.01 2.03 -11.70
C GLY A 291 22.08 1.23 -12.46
N GLY A 292 21.77 0.76 -13.67
CA GLY A 292 22.67 -0.10 -14.46
C GLY A 292 22.76 -1.55 -13.98
N MET A 293 21.99 -1.94 -12.96
CA MET A 293 21.87 -3.30 -12.46
C MET A 293 20.64 -4.00 -13.03
N ASP A 294 20.80 -5.29 -13.29
CA ASP A 294 19.76 -6.17 -13.82
C ASP A 294 19.32 -7.15 -12.73
N PRO A 295 18.12 -6.98 -12.16
CA PRO A 295 17.56 -7.85 -11.13
C PRO A 295 17.54 -9.32 -11.52
N CYS A 296 17.30 -9.66 -12.80
CA CYS A 296 17.26 -11.05 -13.27
C CYS A 296 18.61 -11.76 -13.14
N THR A 297 19.72 -11.05 -13.27
CA THR A 297 21.07 -11.65 -13.29
C THR A 297 21.90 -11.34 -12.05
N GLY A 298 21.38 -10.50 -11.15
CA GLY A 298 22.13 -9.98 -10.01
C GLY A 298 23.34 -9.11 -10.39
N SER A 299 23.50 -8.75 -11.67
CA SER A 299 24.74 -8.19 -12.22
C SER A 299 24.54 -6.80 -12.82
N GLY A 300 25.58 -5.96 -12.73
CA GLY A 300 25.64 -4.64 -13.38
C GLY A 300 26.24 -4.70 -14.79
N ARG A 301 25.84 -3.79 -15.69
CA ARG A 301 26.53 -3.60 -16.98
C ARG A 301 27.91 -2.99 -16.77
N GLY A 302 28.92 -3.85 -16.58
CA GLY A 302 30.34 -3.48 -16.67
C GLY A 302 31.22 -4.14 -15.60
N GLY A 303 31.75 -5.32 -15.90
CA GLY A 303 32.88 -5.92 -15.18
C GLY A 303 32.63 -7.35 -14.71
N SER A 304 33.12 -8.31 -15.50
CA SER A 304 33.36 -9.67 -15.05
C SER A 304 34.17 -9.67 -13.75
N SER A 305 33.68 -10.41 -12.75
CA SER A 305 34.43 -11.03 -11.65
C SER A 305 35.73 -10.34 -11.21
N ALA A 306 35.65 -9.40 -10.28
CA ALA A 306 36.61 -9.21 -9.17
C ALA A 306 36.17 -8.02 -8.31
N ASN A 307 35.90 -8.28 -7.03
CA ASN A 307 35.68 -7.31 -5.94
C ASN A 307 34.42 -6.42 -6.06
N ILE A 308 33.34 -6.89 -5.42
CA ILE A 308 32.05 -6.20 -5.20
C ILE A 308 32.24 -5.05 -4.18
N GLY A 309 33.06 -4.05 -4.53
CA GLY A 309 33.48 -3.03 -3.57
C GLY A 309 33.99 -1.76 -4.23
N MET A 310 33.26 -1.17 -5.16
CA MET A 310 33.28 0.28 -5.46
C MET A 310 32.32 0.61 -6.60
N ILE A 311 31.09 1.00 -6.27
CA ILE A 311 30.25 1.83 -7.18
C ILE A 311 29.96 3.15 -6.47
N ALA A 312 31.00 3.85 -6.01
CA ALA A 312 30.88 5.18 -5.40
C ALA A 312 31.09 6.33 -6.42
N GLY A 313 31.59 6.05 -7.62
CA GLY A 313 32.06 7.09 -8.55
C GLY A 313 31.03 7.61 -9.57
N ILE A 314 30.04 6.81 -9.97
CA ILE A 314 29.15 7.15 -11.09
C ILE A 314 27.86 7.85 -10.64
N VAL A 315 27.46 7.68 -9.36
CA VAL A 315 26.18 8.16 -8.82
C VAL A 315 26.17 9.69 -8.59
N LEU A 316 27.33 10.33 -8.38
CA LEU A 316 27.41 11.77 -8.11
C LEU A 316 26.95 12.66 -9.28
N GLY A 317 27.07 12.18 -10.52
CA GLY A 317 26.56 12.89 -11.70
C GLY A 317 25.02 12.90 -11.79
N LEU A 318 24.37 11.83 -11.31
CA LEU A 318 22.91 11.69 -11.34
C LEU A 318 22.22 12.46 -10.20
N VAL A 319 22.88 12.62 -9.05
CA VAL A 319 22.40 13.47 -7.94
C VAL A 319 22.27 14.93 -8.36
N GLY A 320 23.17 15.43 -9.22
CA GLY A 320 23.08 16.78 -9.78
C GLY A 320 21.84 16.97 -10.67
N VAL A 321 21.51 15.98 -11.50
CA VAL A 321 20.35 16.02 -12.39
C VAL A 321 19.05 15.88 -11.60
N LEU A 322 18.99 14.96 -10.63
CA LEU A 322 17.82 14.76 -9.75
C LEU A 322 17.55 15.97 -8.85
N ALA A 323 18.59 16.65 -8.35
CA ALA A 323 18.43 17.88 -7.59
C ALA A 323 17.91 19.03 -8.46
N ILE A 324 18.37 19.14 -9.72
CA ILE A 324 17.93 20.18 -10.66
C ILE A 324 16.48 19.95 -11.11
N THR A 325 16.09 18.70 -11.40
CA THR A 325 14.70 18.37 -11.77
C THR A 325 13.75 18.59 -10.59
N ALA A 326 14.13 18.20 -9.37
CA ALA A 326 13.38 18.50 -8.15
C ALA A 326 13.26 20.02 -7.90
N CYS A 327 14.32 20.80 -8.13
CA CYS A 327 14.28 22.26 -7.94
C CYS A 327 13.38 22.95 -8.96
N LEU A 328 13.39 22.50 -10.22
CA LEU A 328 12.48 23.00 -11.26
C LEU A 328 11.04 22.59 -10.99
N PHE A 329 10.81 21.38 -10.48
CA PHE A 329 9.50 20.89 -10.05
C PHE A 329 8.93 21.71 -8.89
N ILE A 330 9.72 21.98 -7.84
CA ILE A 330 9.34 22.83 -6.70
C ILE A 330 9.03 24.27 -7.15
N LYS A 331 9.81 24.83 -8.09
CA LYS A 331 9.52 26.17 -8.65
C LYS A 331 8.20 26.20 -9.42
N ARG A 332 7.90 25.14 -10.18
CA ARG A 332 6.63 25.01 -10.93
C ARG A 332 5.44 24.84 -9.97
N HIS A 333 5.63 24.11 -8.88
CA HIS A 333 4.62 23.88 -7.84
C HIS A 333 4.33 25.14 -7.00
N ARG A 334 5.35 25.93 -6.66
CA ARG A 334 5.18 27.24 -5.98
C ARG A 334 4.43 28.25 -6.84
N ARG A 335 4.58 28.21 -8.17
CA ARG A 335 3.81 29.04 -9.09
C ARG A 335 2.32 28.71 -9.09
N LYS A 336 1.95 27.44 -8.95
CA LYS A 336 0.54 27.02 -8.83
C LYS A 336 -0.06 27.30 -7.45
N ARG A 337 0.74 27.23 -6.38
CA ARG A 337 0.27 27.39 -4.99
C ARG A 337 -0.05 28.83 -4.57
N ASN A 338 0.34 29.84 -5.35
CA ASN A 338 -0.02 31.23 -5.08
C ASN A 338 -1.51 31.56 -5.33
N GLN A 339 -2.35 30.56 -5.65
CA GLN A 339 -3.77 30.75 -5.94
C GLN A 339 -4.72 30.03 -4.98
N GLU A 340 -4.23 29.30 -3.97
CA GLU A 340 -5.09 28.66 -2.96
C GLU A 340 -4.45 28.70 -1.56
N THR A 341 -5.19 29.28 -0.62
CA THR A 341 -4.83 29.42 0.79
C THR A 341 -4.59 28.07 1.45
N SER A 342 -3.42 27.90 2.08
CA SER A 342 -3.06 26.68 2.80
C SER A 342 -3.85 26.56 4.12
N PRO A 343 -4.40 25.39 4.48
CA PRO A 343 -5.06 25.21 5.76
C PRO A 343 -4.02 25.19 6.89
N LEU A 344 -4.33 25.94 7.95
CA LEU A 344 -3.58 25.98 9.20
C LEU A 344 -3.98 24.78 10.05
N PHE A 345 -3.02 23.91 10.36
CA PHE A 345 -3.25 22.76 11.23
C PHE A 345 -3.28 23.23 12.69
N VAL A 346 -4.45 23.14 13.34
CA VAL A 346 -4.59 23.36 14.78
C VAL A 346 -4.29 22.05 15.50
N LYS A 347 -3.38 22.08 16.47
CA LYS A 347 -3.01 20.94 17.29
C LYS A 347 -4.21 20.54 18.17
N SER A 348 -4.70 19.30 18.05
CA SER A 348 -5.73 18.77 18.95
C SER A 348 -5.10 18.48 20.33
N ASN A 349 -5.72 19.00 21.39
CA ASN A 349 -5.36 18.73 22.79
C ASN A 349 -6.24 17.64 23.42
N GLY A 350 -6.88 16.79 22.61
CA GLY A 350 -7.73 15.70 23.11
C GLY A 350 -6.92 14.58 23.74
N VAL A 351 -7.21 14.27 25.01
CA VAL A 351 -6.76 13.04 25.69
C VAL A 351 -7.59 11.87 25.14
N LEU A 352 -6.91 10.79 24.71
CA LEU A 352 -7.57 9.55 24.30
C LEU A 352 -7.99 8.77 25.55
N ASP A 353 -9.25 8.87 25.95
CA ASP A 353 -9.86 7.99 26.93
C ASP A 353 -10.90 7.11 26.24
N HIS A 354 -10.79 5.79 26.44
CA HIS A 354 -11.64 4.76 25.82
C HIS A 354 -12.73 4.25 26.77
N ASN A 355 -13.15 5.04 27.77
CA ASN A 355 -14.25 4.70 28.65
C ASN A 355 -15.27 5.83 28.76
N HIS A 356 -16.25 5.87 27.86
CA HIS A 356 -17.63 6.24 28.17
C HIS A 356 -18.52 6.02 26.94
N ASP A 357 -19.14 4.85 26.87
CA ASP A 357 -20.47 4.73 26.27
C ASP A 357 -21.48 5.32 27.26
N SER A 358 -22.58 5.87 26.73
CA SER A 358 -23.67 6.58 27.43
C SER A 358 -23.32 7.98 27.95
N ASP A 359 -23.48 9.02 27.10
CA ASP A 359 -24.06 10.34 27.49
C ASP A 359 -24.08 11.36 26.32
N LEU A 360 -24.72 11.03 25.20
CA LEU A 360 -25.02 12.03 24.15
C LEU A 360 -26.52 12.14 23.80
N LEU A 361 -27.41 11.68 24.69
CA LEU A 361 -28.87 11.84 24.54
C LEU A 361 -29.54 12.50 25.76
N ALA A 362 -28.86 13.43 26.43
CA ALA A 362 -29.48 14.28 27.45
C ALA A 362 -28.88 15.69 27.44
N GLY A 363 -29.50 16.60 26.70
CA GLY A 363 -29.08 18.01 26.63
C GLY A 363 -30.17 18.91 26.08
N ASN A 364 -31.17 19.20 26.91
CA ASN A 364 -32.10 20.34 26.89
C ASN A 364 -32.33 21.09 25.56
N LEU A 365 -33.47 20.79 24.93
CA LEU A 365 -34.16 21.70 24.03
C LEU A 365 -34.74 22.86 24.86
N ASN A 366 -34.25 24.08 24.62
CA ASN A 366 -34.97 25.29 24.98
C ASN A 366 -35.67 25.82 23.71
N ASP A 367 -36.98 25.99 23.83
CA ASP A 367 -37.84 26.71 22.89
C ASP A 367 -37.38 28.18 22.78
N ALA A 368 -36.74 28.52 21.66
CA ALA A 368 -36.78 29.83 21.00
C ALA A 368 -35.80 29.78 19.82
N ASP A 369 -36.31 29.41 18.63
CA ASP A 369 -35.92 29.92 17.31
C ASP A 369 -36.57 29.05 16.23
N VAL A 370 -37.89 29.19 16.11
CA VAL A 370 -38.68 28.76 14.96
C VAL A 370 -38.79 29.96 14.02
N VAL A 371 -38.38 29.82 12.76
CA VAL A 371 -38.80 30.54 11.53
C VAL A 371 -37.97 29.93 10.38
N GLU A 372 -38.53 29.01 9.58
CA GLU A 372 -39.24 29.25 8.31
C GLU A 372 -38.31 29.20 7.07
N SER A 373 -38.23 28.05 6.39
CA SER A 373 -37.86 28.01 4.97
C SER A 373 -38.18 26.65 4.30
N ASP A 374 -39.45 26.26 4.24
CA ASP A 374 -39.86 25.08 3.45
C ASP A 374 -40.87 25.40 2.31
N GLU A 375 -41.28 26.66 2.16
CA GLU A 375 -42.19 27.08 1.07
C GLU A 375 -41.49 27.59 -0.20
N ALA A 376 -40.15 27.64 -0.24
CA ALA A 376 -39.39 28.12 -1.40
C ALA A 376 -38.94 26.99 -2.35
N PHE A 377 -38.86 25.75 -1.85
CA PHE A 377 -38.41 24.59 -2.62
C PHE A 377 -39.55 23.98 -3.44
N ASP A 378 -40.75 23.89 -2.87
CA ASP A 378 -41.92 23.25 -3.50
C ASP A 378 -42.55 24.09 -4.65
N ARG A 379 -42.22 25.39 -4.72
CA ARG A 379 -42.59 26.28 -5.85
C ARG A 379 -41.67 26.15 -7.07
N ARG A 380 -40.44 25.61 -6.92
CA ARG A 380 -39.50 25.45 -8.06
C ARG A 380 -39.75 24.18 -8.86
N ILE A 381 -40.21 23.09 -8.23
CA ILE A 381 -40.49 21.83 -8.93
C ILE A 381 -41.73 21.92 -9.83
N ARG A 382 -42.76 22.68 -9.44
CA ARG A 382 -43.95 22.90 -10.27
C ARG A 382 -43.73 23.78 -11.52
N LYS A 383 -42.57 24.45 -11.67
CA LYS A 383 -42.29 25.34 -12.81
C LYS A 383 -41.46 24.69 -13.93
N GLN A 384 -40.94 23.47 -13.74
CA GLN A 384 -40.16 22.76 -14.79
C GLN A 384 -40.88 21.57 -15.43
N VAL A 385 -42.07 21.18 -14.97
CA VAL A 385 -42.86 20.06 -15.54
C VAL A 385 -44.03 20.56 -16.41
N GLY A 386 -44.11 21.87 -16.71
CA GLY A 386 -45.27 22.51 -17.33
C GLY A 386 -45.18 22.93 -18.80
N GLU A 387 -44.05 22.74 -19.49
CA GLU A 387 -43.94 23.09 -20.92
C GLU A 387 -43.09 22.04 -21.65
N LEU A 388 -43.76 20.99 -22.15
CA LEU A 388 -43.49 20.33 -23.44
C LEU A 388 -44.60 19.28 -23.71
N ASP A 389 -45.86 19.65 -23.46
CA ASP A 389 -47.03 19.00 -24.10
C ASP A 389 -47.61 20.01 -25.09
N GLY A 390 -47.23 19.86 -26.35
CA GLY A 390 -47.76 20.61 -27.48
C GLY A 390 -47.82 19.72 -28.72
N PHE A 391 -49.02 19.15 -28.96
CA PHE A 391 -49.73 19.10 -30.26
C PHE A 391 -48.94 18.64 -31.52
N THR A 392 -49.36 17.73 -32.41
CA THR A 392 -50.63 17.02 -32.69
C THR A 392 -50.36 15.91 -33.72
N ILE A 393 -51.31 14.99 -33.78
CA ILE A 393 -51.55 13.87 -34.70
C ILE A 393 -51.63 14.29 -36.18
N THR A 394 -50.93 13.56 -37.05
CA THR A 394 -51.43 12.90 -38.29
C THR A 394 -50.62 11.66 -38.55
#